data_AF-A0A8T7IEF1-F1
#
_entry.id   AF-A0A8T7IEF1-F1
#
_cell.length_a   1.000
_cell.length_b   1.000
_cell.length_c   1.000
_cell.angle_alpha   90.00
_cell.angle_beta   90.00
_cell.angle_gamma   90.00
#
_symmetry.space_group_name_H-M   'P 1'
#
loop_
_entity.id
_entity.type
_entity.pdbx_description
1 polymer ?
#
loop_
_entity_poly.entity_id
_entity_poly.type
_entity_poly.pdbx_seq_one_letter_code
_entity_poly.pdbx_strand_id
1 'polypeptide(L)'
;MKLILEHIWVAFILATIINALIAKLRAKDMIKNDPSLESGYNKLFWGMIIYTNIPWIIMGVGNLTGYTNYIFEYFHPRTLNLAVLAFHGSILILWLLSIYWVYFNHGAEMIERHPGFFRISGPTGSFDVTAKQVKLFLPLLLLGGVIVFAAMWLDAFPALEMKF
;
A
#
# COMPACT_ATOMS: atom_id res chain seq x y z
N MET A 1 -16.24 -13.99 -13.96
CA MET A 1 -16.20 -13.37 -12.62
C MET A 1 -15.19 -14.08 -11.72
N LYS A 2 -15.30 -15.40 -11.52
CA LYS A 2 -14.32 -16.22 -10.77
C LYS A 2 -12.85 -15.96 -11.13
N LEU A 3 -12.49 -16.06 -12.42
CA LEU A 3 -11.12 -15.78 -12.89
C LEU A 3 -10.60 -14.38 -12.52
N ILE A 4 -11.47 -13.36 -12.52
CA ILE A 4 -11.08 -11.98 -12.18
C ILE A 4 -10.79 -11.88 -10.68
N LEU A 5 -11.62 -12.49 -9.83
CA LEU A 5 -11.47 -12.45 -8.38
C LEU A 5 -10.29 -13.29 -7.88
N GLU A 6 -9.94 -14.36 -8.61
CA GLU A 6 -8.75 -15.18 -8.40
C GLU A 6 -7.45 -14.42 -8.73
N HIS A 7 -7.49 -13.46 -9.66
CA HIS A 7 -6.30 -12.79 -10.20
C HIS A 7 -6.26 -11.28 -9.92
N ILE A 8 -7.15 -10.76 -9.08
CA ILE A 8 -7.23 -9.33 -8.78
C ILE A 8 -5.94 -8.77 -8.14
N TRP A 9 -5.16 -9.61 -7.46
CA TRP A 9 -3.84 -9.25 -6.95
C TRP A 9 -2.89 -8.76 -8.04
N VAL A 10 -3.01 -9.29 -9.27
CA VAL A 10 -2.23 -8.81 -10.43
C VAL A 10 -2.58 -7.36 -10.73
N ALA A 11 -3.86 -6.99 -10.69
CA ALA A 11 -4.29 -5.61 -10.94
C ALA A 11 -3.73 -4.64 -9.89
N PHE A 12 -3.68 -5.04 -8.61
CA PHE A 12 -3.06 -4.22 -7.56
C PHE A 12 -1.55 -4.07 -7.73
N ILE A 13 -0.86 -5.13 -8.15
CA ILE A 13 0.58 -5.05 -8.47
C ILE A 13 0.83 -4.12 -9.65
N LEU A 14 0.05 -4.26 -10.73
CA LEU A 14 0.16 -3.40 -11.90
C LEU A 14 -0.14 -1.94 -11.56
N ALA A 15 -1.19 -1.67 -10.79
CA ALA A 15 -1.51 -0.32 -10.33
C ALA A 15 -0.35 0.29 -9.53
N THR A 16 0.28 -0.50 -8.66
CA THR A 16 1.46 -0.06 -7.88
C THR A 16 2.64 0.29 -8.79
N ILE A 17 2.97 -0.59 -9.74
CA ILE A 17 4.06 -0.38 -10.69
C ILE A 17 3.81 0.87 -11.53
N ILE A 18 2.60 1.02 -12.08
CA ILE A 18 2.22 2.19 -12.88
C ILE A 18 2.38 3.48 -12.07
N ASN A 19 1.89 3.52 -10.83
CA ASN A 19 2.02 4.70 -9.98
C ASN A 19 3.49 5.03 -9.67
N ALA A 20 4.32 4.03 -9.38
CA ALA A 20 5.75 4.22 -9.14
C ALA A 20 6.48 4.73 -10.41
N LEU A 21 6.13 4.21 -11.58
CA LEU A 21 6.68 4.66 -12.86
C LEU A 21 6.26 6.09 -13.18
N ILE A 22 4.99 6.45 -12.94
CA ILE A 22 4.52 7.84 -13.10
C ILE A 22 5.29 8.78 -12.17
N ALA A 23 5.48 8.40 -10.90
CA ALA A 23 6.28 9.17 -9.96
C ALA A 23 7.74 9.33 -10.44
N LYS A 24 8.35 8.24 -10.94
CA LYS A 24 9.70 8.25 -11.50
C LYS A 24 9.82 9.15 -12.75
N LEU A 25 8.80 9.16 -13.61
CA LEU A 25 8.77 10.04 -14.78
C LEU A 25 8.72 11.52 -14.37
N ARG A 26 7.93 11.86 -13.34
CA ARG A 26 7.85 13.23 -12.81
C ARG A 26 9.15 13.69 -12.15
N ALA A 27 9.88 12.77 -11.53
CA ALA A 27 11.15 13.06 -10.88
C ALA A 27 12.27 13.44 -11.87
N LYS A 28 12.15 13.12 -13.16
CA LYS A 28 13.23 13.32 -14.16
C LYS A 28 13.69 14.77 -14.25
N ASP A 29 12.76 15.72 -14.33
CA ASP A 29 13.12 17.13 -14.47
C ASP A 29 13.75 17.68 -13.19
N MET A 30 13.29 17.21 -12.03
CA MET A 30 13.84 17.58 -10.73
C MET A 30 15.26 17.06 -10.54
N ILE A 31 15.50 15.79 -10.90
CA ILE A 31 16.84 15.17 -10.88
C ILE A 31 17.78 15.85 -11.87
N LYS A 32 17.28 16.24 -13.05
CA LYS A 32 18.09 16.98 -14.03
C LYS A 32 18.56 18.32 -13.48
N ASN A 33 17.72 19.02 -12.72
CA ASN A 33 18.04 20.31 -12.12
C ASN A 33 18.90 20.17 -10.86
N ASP A 34 18.67 19.12 -10.06
CA ASP A 34 19.46 18.78 -8.88
C ASP A 34 19.76 17.27 -8.85
N PRO A 35 20.94 16.85 -9.36
CA PRO A 35 21.33 15.45 -9.40
C PRO A 35 21.45 14.80 -8.00
N SER A 36 21.59 15.59 -6.93
CA SER A 36 21.71 15.05 -5.57
C SER A 36 20.43 14.34 -5.10
N LEU A 37 19.27 14.64 -5.72
CA LEU A 37 17.97 14.04 -5.42
C LEU A 37 17.82 12.61 -5.96
N GLU A 38 18.66 12.19 -6.92
CA GLU A 38 18.49 10.91 -7.62
C GLU A 38 18.46 9.72 -6.65
N SER A 39 19.39 9.70 -5.69
CA SER A 39 19.47 8.60 -4.72
C SER A 39 18.19 8.48 -3.88
N GLY A 40 17.63 9.61 -3.45
CA GLY A 40 16.41 9.60 -2.65
C GLY A 40 15.17 9.23 -3.46
N TYR A 41 15.03 9.72 -4.70
CA TYR A 41 13.96 9.24 -5.61
C TYR A 41 14.06 7.74 -5.89
N ASN A 42 15.26 7.21 -6.10
CA ASN A 42 15.46 5.78 -6.31
C ASN A 42 15.07 4.95 -5.08
N LYS A 43 15.42 5.43 -3.88
CA LYS A 43 14.98 4.81 -2.62
C LYS A 43 13.46 4.84 -2.46
N LEU A 44 12.80 5.97 -2.75
CA LEU A 44 11.33 6.07 -2.70
C LEU A 44 10.67 5.17 -3.73
N PHE A 45 11.21 5.10 -4.95
CA PHE A 45 10.71 4.23 -6.01
C PHE A 45 10.77 2.75 -5.61
N TRP A 46 11.94 2.27 -5.19
CA TRP A 46 12.09 0.87 -4.77
C TRP A 46 11.33 0.57 -3.49
N GLY A 47 11.30 1.52 -2.55
CA GLY A 47 10.49 1.45 -1.34
C GLY A 47 9.03 1.21 -1.70
N MET A 48 8.45 2.05 -2.57
CA MET A 48 7.08 1.90 -3.04
C MET A 48 6.83 0.54 -3.69
N ILE A 49 7.66 0.15 -4.67
CA ILE A 49 7.50 -1.14 -5.37
C ILE A 49 7.56 -2.33 -4.42
N ILE A 50 8.50 -2.35 -3.47
CA ILE A 50 8.68 -3.51 -2.59
C ILE A 50 7.62 -3.49 -1.49
N TYR A 51 7.49 -2.40 -0.74
CA TYR A 51 6.60 -2.35 0.43
C TYR A 51 5.14 -2.56 0.07
N THR A 52 4.66 -1.88 -0.97
CA THR A 52 3.22 -1.87 -1.26
C THR A 52 2.75 -3.11 -2.00
N ASN A 53 3.66 -3.92 -2.54
CA ASN A 53 3.33 -5.18 -3.20
C ASN A 53 3.35 -6.41 -2.28
N ILE A 54 3.95 -6.34 -1.09
CA ILE A 54 4.03 -7.48 -0.16
C ILE A 54 2.67 -8.16 0.07
N PRO A 55 1.58 -7.44 0.40
CA PRO A 55 0.28 -8.09 0.65
C PRO A 55 -0.29 -8.77 -0.59
N TRP A 56 -0.09 -8.17 -1.77
CA TRP A 56 -0.59 -8.70 -3.04
C TRP A 56 0.19 -9.93 -3.50
N ILE A 57 1.49 -9.97 -3.22
CA ILE A 57 2.31 -11.16 -3.47
C ILE A 57 1.86 -12.31 -2.57
N ILE A 58 1.62 -12.04 -1.28
CA ILE A 58 1.07 -13.06 -0.36
C ILE A 58 -0.28 -13.57 -0.86
N MET A 59 -1.15 -12.66 -1.32
CA MET A 59 -2.44 -13.03 -1.90
C MET A 59 -2.28 -13.91 -3.15
N GLY A 60 -1.38 -13.53 -4.05
CA GLY A 60 -1.07 -14.31 -5.25
C GLY A 60 -0.53 -15.70 -4.91
N VAL A 61 0.39 -15.82 -3.94
CA VAL A 61 0.90 -17.11 -3.47
C VAL A 61 -0.24 -17.95 -2.87
N GLY A 62 -1.09 -17.37 -2.02
CA GLY A 62 -2.24 -18.07 -1.45
C GLY A 62 -3.21 -18.62 -2.51
N ASN A 63 -3.49 -17.81 -3.54
CA ASN A 63 -4.34 -18.23 -4.66
C ASN A 63 -3.69 -19.32 -5.52
N LEU A 64 -2.42 -19.18 -5.88
CA LEU A 64 -1.71 -20.14 -6.74
C LEU A 64 -1.44 -21.48 -6.05
N THR A 65 -1.36 -21.51 -4.72
CA THR A 65 -1.16 -22.71 -3.93
C THR A 65 -2.47 -23.37 -3.48
N GLY A 66 -3.62 -22.74 -3.77
CA GLY A 66 -4.94 -23.23 -3.36
C GLY A 66 -5.26 -23.03 -1.88
N TYR A 67 -4.47 -22.26 -1.12
CA TYR A 67 -4.84 -21.87 0.24
C TYR A 67 -6.04 -20.94 0.24
N THR A 68 -6.20 -20.11 -0.79
CA THR A 68 -7.37 -19.26 -0.99
C THR A 68 -7.82 -19.36 -2.44
N ASN A 69 -9.10 -19.11 -2.73
CA ASN A 69 -9.63 -19.15 -4.08
C ASN A 69 -9.97 -17.75 -4.61
N TYR A 70 -10.24 -16.78 -3.75
CA TYR A 70 -10.57 -15.42 -4.19
C TYR A 70 -10.34 -14.39 -3.10
N ILE A 71 -10.33 -13.11 -3.48
CA ILE A 71 -9.98 -11.99 -2.58
C ILE A 71 -10.81 -11.91 -1.29
N PHE A 72 -12.11 -12.22 -1.32
CA PHE A 72 -12.96 -12.05 -0.14
C PHE A 72 -12.63 -13.03 1.00
N GLU A 73 -11.94 -14.14 0.73
CA GLU A 73 -11.43 -15.02 1.79
C GLU A 73 -10.45 -14.28 2.71
N TYR A 74 -9.73 -13.28 2.19
CA TYR A 74 -8.84 -12.41 2.97
C TYR A 74 -9.57 -11.43 3.89
N PHE A 75 -10.91 -11.40 3.89
CA PHE A 75 -11.70 -10.63 4.86
C PHE A 75 -12.19 -11.47 6.04
N HIS A 76 -11.86 -12.77 6.06
CA HIS A 76 -12.30 -13.72 7.08
C HIS A 76 -11.09 -14.34 7.83
N PRO A 77 -10.35 -13.55 8.63
CA PRO A 77 -9.13 -14.03 9.30
C PRO A 77 -9.37 -15.14 10.33
N ARG A 78 -10.61 -15.27 10.84
CA ARG A 78 -11.00 -16.33 11.79
C ARG A 78 -11.04 -17.73 11.19
N THR A 79 -10.93 -17.86 9.87
CA THR A 79 -10.70 -19.16 9.22
C THR A 79 -9.35 -19.77 9.59
N LEU A 80 -8.44 -18.98 10.17
CA LEU A 80 -7.07 -19.38 10.55
C LEU A 80 -6.27 -19.94 9.37
N ASN A 81 -6.68 -19.61 8.15
CA ASN A 81 -5.97 -19.96 6.94
C ASN A 81 -4.59 -19.27 6.93
N LEU A 82 -3.54 -20.03 6.65
CA LEU A 82 -2.16 -19.53 6.75
C LEU A 82 -1.89 -18.35 5.81
N ALA A 83 -2.42 -18.37 4.57
CA ALA A 83 -2.26 -17.27 3.62
C ALA A 83 -3.00 -16.00 4.10
N VAL A 84 -4.21 -16.17 4.66
CA VAL A 84 -5.00 -15.06 5.23
C VAL A 84 -4.30 -14.45 6.45
N LEU A 85 -3.75 -15.29 7.33
CA LEU A 85 -2.98 -14.83 8.50
C LEU A 85 -1.69 -14.11 8.08
N ALA A 86 -0.96 -14.65 7.10
CA ALA A 86 0.24 -14.02 6.55
C ALA A 86 -0.09 -12.65 5.94
N PHE A 87 -1.22 -12.54 5.21
CA PHE A 87 -1.69 -11.28 4.66
C PHE A 87 -1.95 -10.25 5.76
N HIS A 88 -2.77 -10.59 6.77
CA HIS A 88 -3.07 -9.67 7.88
C HIS A 88 -1.83 -9.30 8.69
N GLY A 89 -0.96 -10.27 8.95
CA GLY A 89 0.32 -10.04 9.63
C GLY A 89 1.21 -9.08 8.85
N SER A 90 1.25 -9.22 7.52
CA SER A 90 2.00 -8.30 6.66
C SER A 90 1.47 -6.87 6.73
N ILE A 91 0.15 -6.68 6.78
CA ILE A 91 -0.47 -5.35 6.91
C ILE A 91 -0.06 -4.70 8.24
N LEU A 92 -0.11 -5.43 9.35
CA LEU A 92 0.32 -4.93 10.65
C LEU A 92 1.80 -4.55 10.67
N ILE A 93 2.67 -5.42 10.13
CA ILE A 93 4.11 -5.14 10.02
C ILE A 93 4.35 -3.89 9.18
N LEU A 94 3.69 -3.77 8.02
CA LEU A 94 3.81 -2.61 7.15
C LEU A 94 3.34 -1.33 7.84
N TRP A 95 2.27 -1.36 8.64
CA TRP A 95 1.83 -0.21 9.43
C TRP A 95 2.87 0.20 10.46
N LEU A 96 3.42 -0.74 11.23
CA LEU A 96 4.46 -0.46 12.22
C LEU A 96 5.73 0.12 11.57
N LEU A 97 6.15 -0.46 10.44
CA LEU A 97 7.29 0.03 9.68
C LEU A 97 7.02 1.42 9.06
N SER A 98 5.79 1.68 8.63
CA SER A 98 5.39 2.99 8.10
C SER A 98 5.41 4.06 9.19
N ILE A 99 4.89 3.75 10.39
CA ILE A 99 4.97 4.64 11.56
C ILE A 99 6.44 4.91 11.90
N TYR A 100 7.24 3.85 12.04
CA TYR A 100 8.66 3.98 12.34
C TYR A 100 9.37 4.87 11.31
N TRP A 101 9.16 4.57 10.02
CA TRP A 101 9.80 5.32 8.94
C TRP A 101 9.38 6.79 8.92
N VAL A 102 8.08 7.08 9.00
CA VAL A 102 7.52 8.44 8.90
C VAL A 102 7.89 9.31 10.10
N TYR A 103 7.84 8.78 11.32
CA TYR A 103 8.04 9.58 12.54
C TYR A 103 9.46 9.52 13.08
N PHE A 104 10.14 8.39 12.97
CA PHE A 104 11.39 8.12 13.68
C PHE A 104 12.61 7.99 12.76
N ASN A 105 12.42 7.77 11.46
CA ASN A 105 13.52 7.61 10.49
C ASN A 105 13.46 8.61 9.31
N HIS A 106 13.00 9.84 9.59
CA HIS A 106 12.97 10.96 8.65
C HIS A 106 12.20 10.70 7.33
N GLY A 107 11.27 9.74 7.31
CA GLY A 107 10.53 9.37 6.10
C GLY A 107 9.61 10.48 5.58
N ALA A 108 8.97 11.22 6.48
CA ALA A 108 8.14 12.37 6.10
C ALA A 108 8.97 13.50 5.47
N GLU A 109 10.13 13.81 6.06
CA GLU A 109 11.08 14.79 5.56
C GLU A 109 11.69 14.33 4.23
N MET A 110 11.92 13.02 4.07
CA MET A 110 12.36 12.44 2.81
C MET A 110 11.30 12.67 1.72
N ILE A 111 10.01 12.45 2.01
CA ILE A 111 8.94 12.73 1.04
C ILE A 111 8.90 14.21 0.66
N GLU A 112 8.94 15.10 1.66
CA GLU A 112 8.88 16.55 1.44
C GLU A 112 10.05 17.07 0.58
N ARG A 113 11.26 16.50 0.75
CA ARG A 113 12.44 16.85 -0.05
C ARG A 113 12.41 16.30 -1.48
N HIS A 114 11.47 15.41 -1.80
CA HIS A 114 11.34 14.78 -3.12
C HIS A 114 9.96 15.09 -3.71
N PRO A 115 9.74 16.36 -4.14
CA PRO A 115 8.46 16.81 -4.69
C PRO A 115 8.06 15.98 -5.92
N GLY A 116 6.77 15.99 -6.25
CA GLY A 116 6.22 15.23 -7.37
C GLY A 116 6.04 13.73 -7.12
N PHE A 117 6.67 13.16 -6.09
CA PHE A 117 6.54 11.74 -5.74
C PHE A 117 5.20 11.43 -5.06
N PHE A 118 4.85 12.18 -3.99
CA PHE A 118 3.53 12.13 -3.37
C PHE A 118 2.83 13.48 -3.52
N ARG A 119 1.64 13.44 -4.11
CA ARG A 119 0.81 14.64 -4.35
C ARG A 119 -0.61 14.39 -3.87
N ILE A 120 -1.21 15.41 -3.30
CA ILE A 120 -2.64 15.41 -2.96
C ILE A 120 -3.37 16.21 -4.02
N SER A 121 -4.44 15.63 -4.57
CA SER A 121 -5.36 16.32 -5.47
C SER A 121 -6.47 17.00 -4.68
N GLY A 122 -6.76 18.26 -4.99
CA GLY A 122 -7.87 19.01 -4.45
C GLY A 122 -8.61 19.79 -5.54
N PRO A 123 -9.68 20.53 -5.17
CA PRO A 123 -10.51 21.27 -6.13
C PRO A 123 -9.74 22.29 -6.98
N THR A 124 -8.62 22.79 -6.46
CA THR A 124 -7.80 23.84 -7.07
C THR A 124 -6.54 23.31 -7.77
N GLY A 125 -6.32 22.00 -7.80
CA GLY A 125 -5.15 21.38 -8.43
C GLY A 125 -4.48 20.31 -7.56
N SER A 126 -3.26 19.92 -7.94
CA SER A 126 -2.47 18.93 -7.20
C SER A 126 -1.22 19.57 -6.58
N PHE A 127 -1.00 19.32 -5.30
CA PHE A 127 0.04 19.95 -4.50
C PHE A 127 0.97 18.89 -3.89
N ASP A 128 2.24 19.24 -3.73
CA ASP A 128 3.20 18.40 -3.02
C ASP A 128 2.90 18.37 -1.52
N VAL A 129 3.17 17.23 -0.89
CA VAL A 129 2.89 17.04 0.53
C VAL A 129 4.07 17.49 1.38
N THR A 130 3.77 18.19 2.46
CA THR A 130 4.74 18.56 3.50
C THR A 130 4.94 17.44 4.51
N ALA A 131 6.06 17.44 5.24
CA ALA A 131 6.31 16.44 6.27
C ALA A 131 5.24 16.48 7.38
N LYS A 132 4.75 17.68 7.73
CA LYS A 132 3.65 17.86 8.68
C LYS A 132 2.36 17.21 8.20
N GLN A 133 2.01 17.37 6.93
CA GLN A 133 0.84 16.73 6.34
C GLN A 133 0.97 15.22 6.33
N VAL A 134 2.13 14.66 5.94
CA VAL A 134 2.36 13.21 5.99
C VAL A 134 2.18 12.67 7.41
N LYS A 135 2.79 13.34 8.41
CA LYS A 135 2.66 12.99 9.82
C LYS A 135 1.24 13.19 10.39
N LEU A 136 0.39 13.99 9.75
CA LEU A 136 -1.00 14.17 10.15
C LEU A 136 -1.93 13.15 9.47
N PHE A 137 -1.72 12.87 8.19
CA PHE A 137 -2.58 11.97 7.41
C PHE A 137 -2.35 10.50 7.71
N LEU A 138 -1.10 10.08 7.98
CA LEU A 138 -0.80 8.69 8.30
C LEU A 138 -1.67 8.13 9.45
N PRO A 139 -1.79 8.77 10.63
CA PRO A 139 -2.57 8.22 11.73
C PRO A 139 -4.07 8.20 11.42
N LEU A 140 -4.59 9.13 10.63
CA LEU A 140 -5.99 9.12 10.17
C LEU A 140 -6.26 7.93 9.25
N LEU A 141 -5.35 7.67 8.31
CA LEU A 141 -5.43 6.51 7.40
C LEU A 141 -5.31 5.20 8.18
N LEU A 142 -4.39 5.13 9.14
CA LEU A 142 -4.23 3.97 10.00
C LEU A 142 -5.43 3.75 10.91
N LEU A 143 -6.06 4.81 11.44
CA LEU A 143 -7.26 4.69 12.26
C LEU A 143 -8.40 4.03 11.45
N GLY A 144 -8.64 4.51 10.23
CA GLY A 144 -9.61 3.88 9.33
C GLY A 144 -9.26 2.42 9.03
N GLY A 145 -7.98 2.15 8.74
CA GLY A 145 -7.46 0.80 8.53
C GLY A 145 -7.70 -0.11 9.74
N VAL A 146 -7.37 0.35 10.95
CA VAL A 146 -7.55 -0.40 12.21
C VAL A 146 -9.02 -0.70 12.45
N ILE A 147 -9.94 0.24 12.19
CA ILE A 147 -11.38 0.00 12.31
C ILE A 147 -11.82 -1.12 11.37
N VAL A 148 -11.44 -1.06 10.10
CA VAL A 148 -11.77 -2.09 9.10
C VAL A 148 -11.15 -3.44 9.46
N PHE A 149 -9.87 -3.44 9.86
CA PHE A 149 -9.14 -4.62 10.27
C PHE A 149 -9.79 -5.28 11.50
N ALA A 150 -10.15 -4.49 12.51
CA ALA A 150 -10.87 -4.98 13.69
C ALA A 150 -12.25 -5.52 13.32
N ALA A 151 -13.00 -4.83 12.46
CA ALA A 151 -14.30 -5.30 11.97
C ALA A 151 -14.20 -6.66 11.26
N MET A 152 -13.16 -6.91 10.46
CA MET A 152 -12.89 -8.23 9.86
C MET A 152 -12.65 -9.32 10.91
N TRP A 153 -11.89 -9.01 11.96
CA TRP A 153 -11.64 -9.93 13.08
C TRP A 153 -12.80 -10.11 14.05
N LEU A 154 -13.82 -9.25 13.98
CA LEU A 154 -15.04 -9.32 14.78
C LEU A 154 -16.21 -9.93 14.03
N ASP A 155 -16.01 -10.40 12.79
CA ASP A 155 -17.06 -10.85 11.86
C ASP A 155 -18.18 -9.81 11.67
N ALA A 156 -17.83 -8.52 11.77
CA ALA A 156 -18.78 -7.43 11.59
C ALA A 156 -19.15 -7.20 10.11
N PHE A 157 -18.41 -7.82 9.19
CA PHE A 157 -18.79 -7.90 7.78
C PHE A 157 -19.62 -9.16 7.56
N PRO A 158 -20.85 -9.06 7.04
CA PRO A 158 -21.60 -10.25 6.65
C PRO A 158 -20.77 -11.06 5.66
N ALA A 159 -20.81 -12.39 5.78
CA ALA A 159 -20.19 -13.26 4.79
C ALA A 159 -20.74 -12.87 3.41
N LEU A 160 -19.90 -12.26 2.59
CA LEU A 160 -20.20 -12.01 1.18
C LEU A 160 -20.08 -13.36 0.49
N GLU A 161 -21.05 -14.25 0.73
CA GLU A 161 -21.22 -15.49 -0.01
C GLU A 161 -21.66 -15.13 -1.42
N MET A 162 -20.71 -14.73 -2.26
CA MET A 162 -20.95 -14.75 -3.70
C MET A 162 -20.92 -16.20 -4.14
N LYS A 163 -22.11 -16.81 -4.19
CA LYS A 163 -22.33 -18.09 -4.85
C LYS A 163 -21.96 -17.92 -6.33
N PHE A 164 -20.82 -18.46 -6.74
CA PHE A 164 -20.40 -18.56 -8.14
C PHE A 164 -20.53 -20.00 -8.62
#